data_AF-A0AB34QBX2-F1
#
_entry.id   AF-A0AB34QBX2-F1
#
_cell.length_a   1.000
_cell.length_b   1.000
_cell.length_c   1.000
_cell.angle_alpha   90.00
_cell.angle_beta   90.00
_cell.angle_gamma   90.00
#
_symmetry.space_group_name_H-M   'P 1'
#
loop_
_entity.id
_entity.type
_entity.pdbx_description
1 polymer ?
#
loop_
_entity_poly.entity_id
_entity_poly.type
_entity_poly.pdbx_seq_one_letter_code
_entity_poly.pdbx_strand_id
1 'polypeptide(L)'
;MQQSMTLSQFRAAHAAGGFTGVQLVGVGGRFYVSAADRLGDSAILVRDADRAVRFFSSSETALKLLRDVGFATITVELQNWSPDQGALKIIDNSPAQRRPATTP
;
A
#
# COMPACT_ATOMS: atom_id res chain seq x y z
N MET A 1 -21.55 4.47 2.29
CA MET A 1 -21.32 3.06 2.69
C MET A 1 -19.97 2.60 2.16
N GLN A 2 -19.30 1.67 2.84
CA GLN A 2 -18.01 1.14 2.39
C GLN A 2 -18.20 -0.30 1.91
N GLN A 3 -17.82 -0.56 0.66
CA GLN A 3 -17.94 -1.87 0.02
C GLN A 3 -16.58 -2.57 -0.01
N SER A 4 -16.55 -3.89 0.14
CA SER A 4 -15.34 -4.70 0.01
C SER A 4 -15.34 -5.45 -1.32
N MET A 5 -14.29 -5.26 -2.11
CA MET A 5 -14.16 -5.85 -3.45
C MET A 5 -12.90 -6.68 -3.57
N THR A 6 -13.01 -7.89 -4.12
CA THR A 6 -11.83 -8.66 -4.52
C THR A 6 -11.15 -8.01 -5.74
N LEU A 7 -9.91 -8.39 -6.05
CA LEU A 7 -9.19 -7.81 -7.18
C LEU A 7 -9.94 -7.96 -8.50
N SER A 8 -10.57 -9.11 -8.74
CA SER A 8 -11.35 -9.36 -9.96
C SER A 8 -12.57 -8.44 -10.05
N GLN A 9 -13.28 -8.23 -8.94
CA GLN A 9 -14.43 -7.32 -8.88
C GLN A 9 -14.00 -5.86 -9.06
N PHE A 10 -12.89 -5.47 -8.42
CA PHE A 10 -12.33 -4.14 -8.54
C PHE A 10 -11.91 -3.83 -9.98
N ARG A 11 -11.28 -4.79 -10.68
CA ARG A 11 -10.97 -4.68 -12.11
C ARG A 11 -12.21 -4.53 -12.98
N ALA A 12 -13.23 -5.37 -12.76
CA ALA A 12 -14.47 -5.30 -13.50
C ALA A 12 -15.17 -3.94 -13.31
N ALA A 13 -15.22 -3.43 -12.09
CA ALA A 13 -15.78 -2.12 -11.77
C ALA A 13 -15.00 -0.97 -12.43
N HIS A 14 -13.66 -1.03 -12.43
CA HIS A 14 -12.83 -0.05 -13.11
C HIS A 14 -13.06 -0.07 -14.64
N ALA A 15 -13.11 -1.26 -15.25
CA ALA A 15 -13.37 -1.41 -16.68
C ALA A 15 -14.76 -0.89 -17.10
N ALA A 16 -15.75 -0.99 -16.20
CA ALA A 16 -17.08 -0.41 -16.41
C ALA A 16 -17.14 1.12 -16.16
N GLY A 17 -16.04 1.75 -15.75
CA GLY A 17 -16.00 3.17 -15.38
C GLY A 17 -16.74 3.49 -14.08
N GLY A 18 -16.84 2.52 -13.16
CA GLY A 18 -17.57 2.63 -11.90
C GLY A 18 -16.91 3.54 -10.85
N PHE A 19 -15.63 3.88 -11.02
CA PHE A 19 -14.88 4.71 -10.09
C PHE A 19 -14.69 6.14 -10.61
N THR A 20 -14.79 7.11 -9.71
CA THR A 20 -14.41 8.51 -9.95
C THR A 20 -12.92 8.74 -9.72
N GLY A 21 -12.31 7.93 -8.87
CA GLY A 21 -10.87 7.97 -8.60
C GLY A 21 -10.44 6.84 -7.67
N VAL A 22 -9.12 6.68 -7.53
CA VAL A 22 -8.52 5.71 -6.63
C VAL A 22 -7.51 6.38 -5.71
N GLN A 23 -7.45 5.88 -4.50
CA GLN A 23 -6.61 6.34 -3.42
C GLN A 23 -5.74 5.19 -2.89
N LEU A 24 -4.46 5.47 -2.72
CA LEU A 24 -3.54 4.65 -1.97
C LEU A 24 -3.41 5.26 -0.56
N VAL A 25 -3.91 4.58 0.45
CA VAL A 25 -3.96 5.10 1.83
C VAL A 25 -2.87 4.42 2.66
N GLY A 26 -1.96 5.22 3.20
CA GLY A 26 -0.93 4.76 4.13
C GLY A 26 -1.44 4.74 5.58
N VAL A 27 -1.23 3.62 6.26
CA VAL A 27 -1.58 3.41 7.68
C VAL A 27 -0.47 2.64 8.37
N GLY A 28 0.12 3.24 9.42
CA GLY A 28 1.30 2.69 10.08
C GLY A 28 2.41 2.44 9.06
N GLY A 29 3.00 1.24 9.03
CA GLY A 29 4.04 0.88 8.06
C GLY A 29 3.55 0.29 6.73
N ARG A 30 2.25 0.39 6.40
CA ARG A 30 1.65 -0.32 5.25
C ARG A 30 0.70 0.58 4.47
N PHE A 31 0.24 0.08 3.33
CA PHE A 31 -0.71 0.77 2.46
C PHE A 31 -1.91 -0.14 2.13
N TYR A 32 -3.06 0.44 1.85
CA TYR A 32 -4.19 -0.25 1.23
C TYR A 32 -4.82 0.60 0.12
N VAL A 33 -5.65 -0.01 -0.72
CA VAL A 33 -6.31 0.65 -1.85
C VAL A 33 -7.78 0.89 -1.53
N SER A 34 -8.23 2.11 -1.77
CA SER A 34 -9.63 2.53 -1.71
C SER A 34 -9.99 3.24 -3.02
N ALA A 35 -11.17 3.03 -3.57
CA ALA A 35 -11.68 3.79 -4.71
C ALA A 35 -13.00 4.46 -4.35
N ALA A 36 -13.19 5.69 -4.81
CA ALA A 36 -14.47 6.37 -4.72
C ALA A 36 -15.31 5.97 -5.94
N ASP A 37 -16.56 5.58 -5.70
CA ASP A 37 -17.51 5.36 -6.78
C ASP A 37 -18.21 6.68 -7.18
N ARG A 38 -19.15 6.61 -8.13
CA ARG A 38 -19.95 7.77 -8.57
C ARG A 38 -21.14 8.06 -7.67
N LEU A 39 -21.52 7.12 -6.81
CA LEU A 39 -22.66 7.22 -5.90
C LEU A 39 -22.26 7.83 -4.55
N GLY A 40 -20.97 8.08 -4.34
CA GLY A 40 -20.41 8.62 -3.09
C GLY A 40 -20.01 7.54 -2.09
N ASP A 41 -20.06 6.26 -2.47
CA ASP A 41 -19.54 5.16 -1.69
C ASP A 41 -18.04 4.92 -1.97
N SER A 42 -17.38 4.20 -1.06
CA SER A 42 -15.98 3.82 -1.21
C SER A 42 -15.84 2.30 -1.30
N ALA A 43 -15.08 1.81 -2.27
CA ALA A 43 -14.73 0.40 -2.42
C ALA A 43 -13.30 0.14 -1.93
N ILE A 44 -13.13 -0.73 -0.94
CA ILE A 44 -11.82 -1.19 -0.46
C ILE A 44 -11.43 -2.49 -1.15
N LEU A 45 -10.18 -2.56 -1.59
CA LEU A 45 -9.60 -3.78 -2.11
C LEU A 45 -9.35 -4.78 -0.98
N VAL A 46 -9.95 -5.96 -1.10
CA VAL A 46 -9.77 -7.08 -0.17
C VAL A 46 -9.13 -8.29 -0.85
N ARG A 47 -8.57 -9.18 -0.04
CA ARG A 47 -8.06 -10.47 -0.50
C ARG A 47 -9.23 -11.40 -0.86
N ASP A 48 -9.02 -12.24 -1.86
CA ASP A 48 -10.05 -13.17 -2.33
C ASP A 48 -10.34 -14.27 -1.28
N ALA A 49 -9.30 -14.79 -0.64
CA ALA A 49 -9.40 -15.92 0.29
C ALA A 49 -10.25 -15.65 1.54
N ASP A 50 -10.10 -14.47 2.14
CA ASP A 50 -10.66 -14.17 3.46
C ASP A 50 -11.40 -12.83 3.52
N ARG A 51 -11.49 -12.10 2.41
CA ARG A 51 -12.09 -10.75 2.31
C ARG A 51 -11.55 -9.73 3.31
N ALA A 52 -10.40 -9.99 3.91
CA ALA A 52 -9.70 -8.99 4.70
C ALA A 52 -9.06 -7.94 3.79
N VAL A 53 -8.92 -6.71 4.31
CA VAL A 53 -8.26 -5.60 3.61
C VAL A 53 -6.90 -6.04 3.10
N ARG A 54 -6.66 -5.79 1.81
CA ARG A 54 -5.39 -6.13 1.18
C ARG A 54 -4.38 -5.03 1.48
N PHE A 55 -3.50 -5.32 2.44
CA PHE A 55 -2.37 -4.46 2.76
C PHE A 55 -1.16 -4.76 1.89
N PHE A 56 -0.40 -3.72 1.58
CA PHE A 56 0.87 -3.74 0.87
C PHE A 56 1.97 -3.18 1.77
N SER A 57 3.10 -3.88 1.86
CA SER A 57 4.25 -3.43 2.64
C SER A 57 5.03 -2.29 1.97
N SER A 58 4.88 -2.11 0.65
CA SER A 58 5.49 -1.00 -0.10
C SER A 58 4.48 -0.33 -1.02
N SER A 59 4.62 0.99 -1.17
CA SER A 59 3.81 1.78 -2.10
C SER A 59 4.02 1.32 -3.54
N GLU A 60 5.25 1.01 -3.94
CA GLU A 60 5.58 0.54 -5.29
C GLU A 60 4.78 -0.70 -5.71
N THR A 61 4.61 -1.68 -4.82
CA THR A 61 3.83 -2.88 -5.12
C THR A 61 2.37 -2.54 -5.37
N ALA A 62 1.81 -1.61 -4.58
CA ALA A 62 0.45 -1.14 -4.77
C ALA A 62 0.30 -0.32 -6.07
N LEU A 63 1.28 0.51 -6.41
CA LEU A 63 1.30 1.28 -7.66
C LEU A 63 1.33 0.36 -8.89
N LYS A 64 2.17 -0.68 -8.89
CA LYS A 64 2.22 -1.68 -9.97
C LYS A 64 0.86 -2.36 -10.16
N LEU A 65 0.19 -2.71 -9.05
CA LEU A 65 -1.15 -3.28 -9.10
C LEU A 65 -2.16 -2.29 -9.70
N LEU A 66 -2.18 -1.05 -9.24
CA LEU A 66 -3.11 -0.03 -9.76
C LEU A 66 -2.90 0.25 -11.25
N ARG A 67 -1.63 0.26 -11.69
CA ARG A 67 -1.29 0.39 -13.11
C ARG A 67 -1.78 -0.81 -13.92
N ASP A 68 -1.63 -2.02 -13.41
CA ASP A 68 -2.12 -3.26 -14.04
C ASP A 68 -3.66 -3.31 -14.10
N VAL A 69 -4.36 -2.74 -13.11
CA VAL A 69 -5.83 -2.55 -13.16
C VAL A 69 -6.23 -1.51 -14.23
N GLY A 70 -5.32 -0.62 -14.62
CA GLY A 70 -5.51 0.36 -15.68
C GLY A 70 -5.67 1.80 -15.19
N PHE A 71 -5.41 2.09 -13.91
CA PHE A 71 -5.44 3.47 -13.43
C PHE A 71 -4.25 4.27 -14.00
N ALA A 72 -4.54 5.46 -14.50
CA ALA A 72 -3.54 6.41 -14.98
C ALA A 72 -3.15 7.45 -13.93
N THR A 73 -4.13 7.86 -13.11
CA THR A 73 -3.97 8.86 -12.06
C THR A 73 -4.49 8.29 -10.75
N ILE A 74 -3.78 8.54 -9.67
CA ILE A 74 -4.17 8.15 -8.32
C ILE A 74 -3.91 9.30 -7.34
N THR A 75 -4.59 9.27 -6.20
CA THR A 75 -4.24 10.11 -5.05
C THR A 75 -3.55 9.24 -3.99
N VAL A 76 -2.57 9.79 -3.28
CA VAL A 76 -1.92 9.11 -2.16
C VAL A 76 -2.24 9.87 -0.88
N GLU A 77 -2.82 9.19 0.10
CA GLU A 77 -3.12 9.75 1.41
C GLU A 77 -2.12 9.23 2.43
N LEU A 78 -1.36 10.15 3.04
CA LEU A 78 -0.26 9.83 3.95
C LEU A 78 -0.51 10.27 5.40
N GLN A 79 -1.70 10.78 5.72
CA GLN A 79 -2.01 11.36 7.04
C GLN A 79 -1.71 10.39 8.20
N ASN A 80 -1.97 9.10 7.99
CA ASN A 80 -1.77 8.06 9.00
C ASN A 80 -0.56 7.15 8.71
N TRP A 81 0.30 7.54 7.76
CA TRP A 81 1.46 6.75 7.39
C TRP A 81 2.65 7.03 8.32
N SER A 82 3.30 5.96 8.76
CA SER A 82 4.46 5.99 9.65
C SER A 82 5.52 5.02 9.13
N PRO A 83 6.46 5.48 8.27
CA PRO A 83 7.42 4.60 7.60
C PRO A 83 8.30 3.81 8.58
N ASP A 84 8.64 4.40 9.72
CA ASP A 84 9.47 3.77 10.77
C ASP A 84 8.78 2.60 11.48
N GLN A 85 7.46 2.47 11.39
CA GLN A 85 6.72 1.33 11.94
C GLN A 85 6.88 0.07 11.06
N GLY A 86 7.29 0.22 9.80
CA GLY A 86 7.55 -0.88 8.86
C GLY A 86 9.05 -1.19 8.68
N ALA A 87 9.91 -0.22 8.95
CA ALA A 87 11.36 -0.39 8.93
C ALA A 87 11.83 -0.94 10.29
N LEU A 88 11.90 -2.26 10.43
CA LEU A 88 12.85 -2.84 11.38
C LEU A 88 14.24 -2.29 11.01
N LYS A 89 14.74 -1.33 11.79
CA LYS A 89 16.13 -0.88 11.71
C LYS A 89 16.99 -2.13 11.89
N ILE A 90 17.64 -2.57 10.81
CA ILE A 90 18.84 -3.38 10.94
C ILE A 90 19.83 -2.47 11.63
N ILE A 91 19.91 -2.59 12.96
CA ILE A 91 21.01 -2.04 13.73
C ILE A 91 22.20 -2.88 13.31
N ASP A 92 22.94 -2.45 12.28
CA ASP A 92 24.23 -3.04 12.00
C ASP A 92 25.17 -2.65 13.15
N ASN A 93 25.22 -3.52 14.16
CA ASN A 93 26.20 -3.45 15.23
C ASN A 93 27.33 -4.44 14.90
N SER A 94 28.00 -4.26 13.77
CA SER A 94 29.16 -5.07 13.40
C SER A 94 30.39 -4.64 14.22
N PRO A 95 30.99 -5.51 15.06
CA PRO A 95 32.12 -5.16 15.93
C PRO A 95 33.49 -5.06 15.21
N ALA A 96 33.53 -4.92 13.89
CA ALA A 96 34.76 -5.03 13.10
C ALA A 96 35.74 -3.84 13.20
N GLN A 97 35.42 -2.79 13.98
CA GLN A 97 36.19 -1.55 14.01
C GLN A 97 36.97 -1.28 15.31
N ARG A 98 37.24 -2.31 16.13
CA ARG A 98 38.20 -2.21 17.23
C ARG A 98 39.40 -3.12 17.02
N ARG A 99 40.26 -2.78 16.07
CA ARG A 99 41.67 -3.19 16.13
C ARG A 99 42.42 -2.11 16.91
N PRO A 100 43.04 -2.40 18.05
CA PRO A 100 43.98 -1.46 18.65
C PRO A 100 45.17 -1.32 17.71
N ALA A 101 45.55 -0.08 17.41
CA ALA A 101 46.79 0.24 16.72
C ALA A 101 47.95 -0.22 17.60
N THR A 102 48.67 -1.25 17.16
CA THR A 102 49.98 -1.58 17.72
C THR A 102 50.91 -0.41 17.44
N THR A 103 51.28 0.32 18.48
CA THR A 103 52.32 1.37 18.43
C THR A 103 53.69 0.67 18.50
N PRO A 104 54.69 1.11 17.71
CA PRO A 104 56.01 0.48 17.65
C PRO A 104 56.81 0.59 18.97
#